data_AF-A0A1C5UJK0-F1
#
_entry.id   AF-A0A1C5UJK0-F1
#
_cell.length_a   1.000
_cell.length_b   1.000
_cell.length_c   1.000
_cell.angle_alpha   90.00
_cell.angle_beta   90.00
_cell.angle_gamma   90.00
#
_symmetry.space_group_name_H-M   'P 1'
#
loop_
_entity.id
_entity.type
_entity.pdbx_description
1 polymer ?
#
loop_
_entity_poly.entity_id
_entity_poly.type
_entity_poly.pdbx_seq_one_letter_code
_entity_poly.pdbx_strand_id
1 'polypeptide(L)'
;MADTRTDELYRALQDKGYPDELCREIAYKHMNTDYTATRMLGYLYRVTSPRVEDVIDEMLAILSDREAIVRKKELEHAQATINSVYREGL
;
A
#
# COMPACT_ATOMS: atom_id res chain seq x y z
N MET A 1 -0.95 -8.77 -22.14
CA MET A 1 -1.35 -7.83 -21.06
C MET A 1 -0.09 -7.51 -20.28
N ALA A 2 0.21 -6.24 -20.03
CA ALA A 2 1.34 -5.89 -19.17
C ALA A 2 1.02 -6.37 -17.75
N ASP A 3 1.96 -7.07 -17.12
CA ASP A 3 1.79 -7.56 -15.75
C ASP A 3 1.73 -6.35 -14.82
N THR A 4 0.68 -6.25 -14.00
CA THR A 4 0.59 -5.14 -13.05
C THR A 4 1.53 -5.39 -11.88
N ARG A 5 1.93 -4.35 -11.14
CA ARG A 5 2.74 -4.54 -9.93
C ARG A 5 2.01 -5.42 -8.89
N THR A 6 0.68 -5.37 -8.90
CA THR A 6 -0.18 -6.22 -8.08
C THR A 6 -0.10 -7.70 -8.46
N ASP A 7 -0.03 -8.01 -9.76
CA ASP A 7 0.12 -9.38 -10.24
C ASP A 7 1.50 -9.95 -9.89
N GLU A 8 2.55 -9.14 -10.00
CA GLU A 8 3.90 -9.51 -9.54
C GLU A 8 3.90 -9.82 -8.03
N LEU A 9 3.23 -8.99 -7.21
CA LEU A 9 3.08 -9.25 -5.78
C LEU A 9 2.34 -10.56 -5.51
N TYR A 10 1.25 -10.82 -6.23
CA TYR A 10 0.51 -12.07 -6.11
C TYR A 10 1.41 -13.28 -6.38
N ARG A 11 2.23 -13.24 -7.45
CA ARG A 11 3.19 -14.30 -7.76
C ARG A 11 4.27 -14.45 -6.69
N ALA A 12 4.83 -13.34 -6.19
CA ALA A 12 5.83 -13.39 -5.13
C ALA A 12 5.31 -14.02 -3.83
N LEU A 13 4.03 -13.83 -3.51
CA LEU A 13 3.38 -14.50 -2.37
C LEU A 13 3.16 -15.99 -2.64
N GLN A 14 2.71 -16.36 -3.85
CA GLN A 14 2.55 -17.76 -4.25
C GLN A 14 3.89 -18.53 -4.24
N ASP A 15 4.96 -17.91 -4.74
CA ASP A 15 6.31 -18.51 -4.79
C ASP A 15 6.89 -18.79 -3.40
N LYS A 16 6.42 -18.06 -2.37
CA LYS A 16 6.75 -18.32 -0.97
C LYS A 16 5.87 -19.39 -0.30
N GLY A 17 4.89 -19.94 -1.03
CA GLY A 17 4.05 -21.04 -0.57
C GLY A 17 2.86 -20.62 0.30
N TYR A 18 2.45 -19.35 0.27
CA TYR A 18 1.26 -18.91 0.99
C TYR A 18 -0.04 -19.41 0.32
N PRO A 19 -1.12 -19.62 1.09
CA PRO A 19 -2.41 -20.03 0.54
C PRO A 19 -2.94 -19.05 -0.53
N ASP A 20 -3.55 -19.57 -1.59
CA ASP A 20 -4.04 -18.76 -2.73
C ASP A 20 -5.01 -17.64 -2.28
N GLU A 21 -5.90 -17.97 -1.34
CA GLU A 21 -6.86 -17.02 -0.78
C GLU A 21 -6.16 -15.85 -0.09
N LEU A 22 -5.12 -16.11 0.70
CA LEU A 22 -4.31 -15.08 1.34
C LEU A 22 -3.57 -14.23 0.30
N CYS A 23 -3.00 -14.86 -0.72
CA CYS A 23 -2.29 -14.16 -1.79
C CYS A 23 -3.23 -13.18 -2.51
N ARG A 24 -4.47 -13.60 -2.81
CA ARG A 24 -5.49 -12.74 -3.44
C ARG A 24 -5.95 -11.62 -2.53
N GLU A 25 -6.16 -11.89 -1.24
CA GLU A 25 -6.57 -10.89 -0.26
C GLU A 25 -5.53 -9.76 -0.17
N ILE A 26 -4.26 -10.14 0.00
CA ILE A 26 -3.16 -9.18 0.11
C ILE A 26 -3.00 -8.40 -1.19
N ALA A 27 -2.84 -9.08 -2.33
CA ALA A 27 -2.53 -8.42 -3.59
C ALA A 27 -3.70 -7.57 -4.09
N TYR A 28 -4.88 -8.18 -4.27
CA TYR A 28 -5.96 -7.56 -5.03
C TYR A 28 -6.93 -6.73 -4.19
N LYS A 29 -7.03 -6.97 -2.87
CA LYS A 29 -7.88 -6.15 -2.00
C LYS A 29 -7.12 -5.06 -1.26
N HIS A 30 -5.97 -5.37 -0.67
CA HIS A 30 -5.26 -4.43 0.20
C HIS A 30 -4.10 -3.70 -0.50
N MET A 31 -3.31 -4.39 -1.30
CA MET A 31 -2.12 -3.87 -1.95
C MET A 31 -2.36 -3.50 -3.42
N ASN A 32 -3.59 -3.12 -3.78
CA ASN A 32 -4.07 -2.96 -5.16
C ASN A 32 -3.59 -1.71 -5.91
N THR A 33 -2.63 -0.96 -5.37
CA THR A 33 -2.00 0.18 -6.03
C THR A 33 -0.51 -0.09 -6.24
N ASP A 34 0.09 0.52 -7.26
CA ASP A 34 1.53 0.40 -7.51
C ASP A 34 2.38 0.78 -6.29
N TYR A 35 1.95 1.80 -5.51
CA TYR A 35 2.65 2.22 -4.29
C TYR A 35 2.66 1.10 -3.24
N THR A 36 1.49 0.56 -2.89
CA THR A 36 1.37 -0.49 -1.87
C THR A 36 2.03 -1.79 -2.33
N ALA A 37 1.82 -2.18 -3.59
CA ALA A 37 2.41 -3.40 -4.15
C ALA A 37 3.95 -3.34 -4.20
N THR A 38 4.52 -2.20 -4.61
CA THR A 38 5.97 -2.00 -4.64
C THR A 38 6.59 -2.09 -3.25
N ARG A 39 5.94 -1.52 -2.22
CA ARG A 39 6.41 -1.58 -0.83
C ARG A 39 6.42 -3.03 -0.34
N MET A 40 5.33 -3.75 -0.57
CA MET A 40 5.19 -5.14 -0.15
C MET A 40 6.19 -6.06 -0.87
N LEU A 41 6.38 -5.90 -2.18
CA LEU A 41 7.42 -6.62 -2.93
C LEU A 41 8.82 -6.36 -2.37
N GLY A 42 9.12 -5.10 -2.04
CA GLY A 42 10.38 -4.74 -1.39
C GLY A 42 10.62 -5.50 -0.08
N TYR A 43 9.58 -5.69 0.74
CA TYR A 43 9.66 -6.52 1.94
C TYR A 43 9.91 -7.99 1.61
N LEU A 44 9.10 -8.57 0.71
CA LEU A 44 9.19 -9.99 0.34
C LEU A 44 10.52 -10.37 -0.30
N TYR A 45 11.19 -9.44 -0.98
CA TYR A 45 12.54 -9.66 -1.54
C TYR A 45 13.66 -9.57 -0.50
N ARG A 46 13.45 -8.89 0.63
CA ARG A 46 14.42 -8.81 1.73
C ARG A 46 14.26 -9.93 2.74
N VAL A 47 13.04 -10.45 2.91
CA VAL A 47 12.74 -11.48 3.90
C VAL A 47 12.51 -12.82 3.20
N THR A 48 13.41 -13.78 3.45
CA THR A 48 13.45 -15.05 2.73
C THR A 48 12.22 -15.92 2.99
N SER A 49 11.88 -16.16 4.26
CA SER A 49 10.77 -17.03 4.66
C SER A 49 9.96 -16.42 5.81
N PRO A 50 9.27 -15.29 5.59
CA PRO A 50 8.45 -14.68 6.64
C PRO A 50 7.31 -15.61 7.02
N ARG A 51 6.91 -15.59 8.29
CA ARG A 51 5.68 -16.27 8.69
C ARG A 51 4.48 -15.47 8.17
N VAL A 52 3.32 -16.08 8.14
CA VAL A 52 2.08 -15.41 7.68
C VAL A 52 1.82 -14.15 8.52
N GLU A 53 2.06 -14.21 9.83
CA GLU A 53 1.92 -13.07 10.74
C GLU A 53 2.84 -11.92 10.34
N ASP A 54 4.11 -12.21 10.02
CA ASP A 54 5.08 -11.18 9.63
C ASP A 54 4.74 -10.52 8.28
N VAL A 55 4.04 -11.24 7.39
CA VAL A 55 3.52 -10.70 6.12
C VAL A 55 2.32 -9.79 6.36
N ILE A 56 1.41 -10.21 7.25
CA ILE A 56 0.22 -9.42 7.61
C ILE A 56 0.63 -8.15 8.35
N ASP A 57 1.58 -8.22 9.26
CA ASP A 57 2.09 -7.06 9.99
C ASP A 57 2.70 -6.02 9.04
N GLU A 58 3.51 -6.44 8.06
CA GLU A 58 4.05 -5.53 7.05
C GLU A 58 2.93 -4.92 6.19
N MET A 59 1.93 -5.71 5.79
CA MET A 59 0.78 -5.21 5.04
C MET A 59 0.05 -4.12 5.81
N LEU A 60 -0.22 -4.33 7.11
CA LEU A 60 -0.87 -3.34 7.98
C LEU A 60 -0.01 -2.09 8.17
N ALA A 61 1.30 -2.23 8.32
CA ALA A 61 2.22 -1.10 8.40
C ALA A 61 2.18 -0.24 7.12
N ILE A 62 2.20 -0.88 5.94
CA ILE A 62 2.11 -0.17 4.64
C ILE A 62 0.76 0.56 4.48
N LEU A 63 -0.34 -0.05 4.92
CA LEU A 63 -1.66 0.59 4.90
C LEU A 63 -1.70 1.81 5.83
N SER A 64 -1.14 1.69 7.03
CA SER A 64 -1.06 2.80 7.98
C SER A 64 -0.23 3.98 7.44
N ASP A 65 0.92 3.69 6.83
CA ASP A 65 1.75 4.71 6.15
C ASP A 65 0.97 5.44 5.06
N ARG A 66 0.20 4.68 4.25
CA ARG A 66 -0.65 5.25 3.18
C ARG A 66 -1.71 6.18 3.77
N GLU A 67 -2.41 5.77 4.82
CA GLU A 67 -3.43 6.60 5.47
C GLU A 67 -2.84 7.89 6.05
N ALA A 68 -1.66 7.83 6.66
CA ALA A 68 -0.97 9.01 7.16
C ALA A 68 -0.64 10.00 6.04
N ILE A 69 -0.20 9.52 4.87
CA ILE A 69 0.07 10.35 3.69
C ILE A 69 -1.20 11.01 3.17
N VAL A 70 -2.31 10.26 3.06
CA VAL A 70 -3.60 10.80 2.58
C VAL A 70 -4.10 11.89 3.53
N ARG A 71 -4.11 11.61 4.84
CA ARG A 71 -4.54 12.57 5.86
C ARG A 71 -3.70 13.85 5.85
N LYS A 72 -2.38 13.73 5.68
CA LYS A 72 -1.50 14.89 5.56
C LYS A 72 -1.88 15.76 4.35
N LYS A 73 -2.14 15.15 3.19
CA LYS A 73 -2.52 15.88 1.97
C LYS A 73 -3.89 16.55 2.10
N GLU A 74 -4.85 15.91 2.76
CA GLU A 74 -6.16 16.51 3.03
C GLU A 74 -6.05 17.75 3.92
N LEU A 75 -5.22 17.69 4.96
CA LEU A 75 -4.95 18.83 5.84
C LEU A 75 -4.24 19.97 5.10
N GLU A 76 -3.25 19.66 4.27
CA GLU A 76 -2.56 20.65 3.43
C GLU A 76 -3.52 21.32 2.44
N HIS A 77 -4.42 20.54 1.83
CA HIS A 77 -5.43 21.07 0.93
C HIS A 77 -6.44 21.97 1.65
N ALA A 78 -6.94 21.56 2.82
CA ALA A 78 -7.83 22.38 3.64
C ALA A 78 -7.18 23.71 4.05
N GLN A 79 -5.89 23.69 4.43
CA GLN A 79 -5.15 24.90 4.75
C GLN A 79 -4.95 25.82 3.54
N ALA A 80 -4.69 25.25 2.36
CA ALA A 80 -4.55 26.03 1.12
C ALA A 80 -5.88 26.72 0.74
N THR A 81 -7.01 26.03 0.89
CA THR A 81 -8.35 26.58 0.65
C THR A 81 -8.72 27.68 1.64
N ILE A 82 -8.38 27.52 2.93
CA ILE A 82 -8.55 28.60 3.91
C ILE A 82 -7.70 29.80 3.52
N ASN A 83 -6.44 29.58 3.15
CA ASN A 83 -5.54 30.65 2.74
C ASN A 83 -6.00 31.37 1.46
N SER A 84 -6.63 30.68 0.50
CA SER A 84 -7.19 31.33 -0.70
C SER A 84 -8.39 32.22 -0.34
N VAL A 85 -9.28 31.77 0.54
CA VAL A 85 -10.40 32.61 1.05
C VAL A 85 -9.89 33.86 1.77
N TYR A 86 -8.84 33.72 2.60
CA TYR A 86 -8.21 34.87 3.25
C TYR A 86 -7.48 35.81 2.29
N ARG A 87 -6.99 35.31 1.15
CA ARG A 87 -6.20 36.07 0.17
C ARG A 87 -7.04 36.69 -0.94
N GLU A 88 -8.18 36.08 -1.28
CA GLU A 88 -9.14 36.58 -2.28
C GLU A 88 -10.23 37.48 -1.67
N GLY A 89 -10.35 37.51 -0.34
CA GLY A 89 -11.19 38.46 0.39
C GLY A 89 -12.69 38.10 0.39
N LEU A 90 -13.36 38.47 1.48
CA LEU A 90 -14.81 38.66 1.53
C LEU A 90 -15.19 39.97 0.83
#